data_AF-A0A1R4J9G0-F1
#
_entry.id   AF-A0A1R4J9G0-F1
#
_cell.length_a   1.000
_cell.length_b   1.000
_cell.length_c   1.000
_cell.angle_alpha   90.00
_cell.angle_beta   90.00
_cell.angle_gamma   90.00
#
_symmetry.space_group_name_H-M   'P 1'
#
loop_
_entity.id
_entity.type
_entity.pdbx_description
1 polymer ?
#
loop_
_entity_poly.entity_id
_entity_poly.type
_entity_poly.pdbx_seq_one_letter_code
_entity_poly.pdbx_strand_id
1 'polypeptide(L)'
;MNQVSMVGRIVREIELRDIGEGKIVLNNVLAVQKNYRTDHGVEADFIPFVVWEKRAELIEEYCNKGDLVGLMGKMQSRTYKNNESETVYVVELLVNEVQFLQPKK
;
A
#
# COMPACT_ATOMS: atom_id res chain seq x y z
N MET A 1 -17.52 11.27 6.07
CA MET A 1 -17.27 10.04 5.30
C MET A 1 -15.79 10.03 4.91
N ASN A 2 -15.05 8.94 5.19
CA ASN A 2 -13.64 8.76 4.80
C ASN A 2 -13.53 7.49 3.97
N GLN A 3 -13.41 7.66 2.65
CA GLN A 3 -13.33 6.60 1.67
C GLN A 3 -12.38 7.06 0.57
N VAL A 4 -11.42 6.22 0.23
CA VAL A 4 -10.39 6.49 -0.78
C VAL A 4 -10.26 5.27 -1.68
N SER A 5 -10.16 5.52 -2.99
CA SER A 5 -9.85 4.51 -4.00
C SER A 5 -8.67 4.99 -4.82
N MET A 6 -7.72 4.10 -5.07
CA MET A 6 -6.51 4.40 -5.84
C MET A 6 -6.17 3.22 -6.73
N VAL A 7 -5.68 3.50 -7.93
CA VAL A 7 -5.10 2.52 -8.83
C VAL A 7 -3.64 2.89 -9.04
N GLY A 8 -2.75 1.92 -8.87
CA GLY A 8 -1.32 2.16 -8.99
C GLY A 8 -0.51 0.88 -9.00
N ARG A 9 0.82 1.01 -8.98
CA ARG A 9 1.74 -0.12 -9.02
C ARG A 9 2.39 -0.38 -7.66
N ILE A 10 2.53 -1.65 -7.29
CA ILE A 10 3.24 -2.05 -6.07
C ILE A 10 4.73 -1.71 -6.22
N VAL A 11 5.30 -0.99 -5.26
CA VAL A 11 6.68 -0.46 -5.37
C VAL A 11 7.73 -1.44 -4.85
N ARG A 12 7.43 -2.18 -3.78
CA ARG A 12 8.38 -3.08 -3.11
C ARG A 12 7.94 -4.53 -3.27
N GLU A 13 8.87 -5.47 -3.06
CA GLU A 13 8.52 -6.89 -2.94
C GLU A 13 7.44 -7.10 -1.87
N ILE A 14 6.61 -8.12 -2.06
CA ILE A 14 5.51 -8.39 -1.14
C ILE A 14 6.04 -9.28 -0.02
N GLU A 15 6.07 -8.71 1.18
CA GLU A 15 6.56 -9.37 2.39
C GLU A 15 5.45 -9.35 3.44
N LEU A 16 4.88 -10.52 3.71
CA LEU A 16 3.94 -10.71 4.81
C LEU A 16 4.70 -10.70 6.13
N ARG A 17 4.16 -9.96 7.11
CA ARG A 17 4.69 -9.92 8.47
C ARG A 17 3.65 -10.46 9.44
N ASP A 18 4.03 -11.48 10.19
CA ASP A 18 3.29 -11.91 11.37
C ASP A 18 3.70 -11.03 12.56
N ILE A 19 2.74 -10.35 13.17
CA ILE A 19 2.97 -9.48 14.33
C ILE A 19 2.60 -10.14 15.67
N GLY A 20 2.36 -11.44 15.67
CA GLY A 20 1.92 -12.22 16.81
C GLY A 20 0.41 -12.42 16.85
N GLU A 21 -0.02 -13.40 17.66
CA GLU A 21 -1.44 -13.80 17.80
C GLU A 21 -2.10 -14.24 16.47
N GLY A 22 -1.31 -14.62 15.48
CA GLY A 22 -1.79 -15.03 14.16
C GLY A 22 -2.27 -13.86 13.29
N LYS A 23 -1.89 -12.61 13.62
CA LYS A 23 -2.25 -11.42 12.83
C LYS A 23 -1.21 -11.17 11.76
N ILE A 24 -1.64 -11.23 10.50
CA ILE A 24 -0.77 -11.01 9.34
C ILE A 24 -0.99 -9.61 8.79
N VAL A 25 0.09 -8.91 8.50
CA VAL A 25 0.07 -7.57 7.92
C VAL A 25 1.00 -7.45 6.72
N LEU A 26 0.57 -6.73 5.71
CA LEU A 26 1.38 -6.27 4.59
C LEU A 26 1.44 -4.75 4.61
N ASN A 27 2.65 -4.20 4.68
CA ASN A 27 2.87 -2.76 4.45
C ASN A 27 3.69 -2.60 3.18
N ASN A 28 3.21 -1.80 2.25
CA ASN A 28 3.92 -1.49 1.03
C ASN A 28 3.62 -0.04 0.60
N VAL A 29 4.07 0.34 -0.58
CA VAL A 29 3.85 1.66 -1.16
C VAL A 29 3.24 1.47 -2.54
N LEU A 30 2.20 2.24 -2.84
CA LEU A 30 1.54 2.28 -4.13
C LEU A 30 2.06 3.50 -4.90
N ALA A 31 2.63 3.27 -6.08
CA ALA A 31 2.94 4.34 -7.02
C ALA A 31 1.69 4.67 -7.84
N VAL A 32 1.10 5.85 -7.57
CA VAL A 32 -0.10 6.35 -8.25
C VAL A 32 0.32 7.39 -9.26
N GLN A 33 0.10 7.11 -10.53
CA GLN A 33 0.50 8.00 -11.62
C GLN A 33 -0.34 9.30 -11.59
N LYS A 34 0.33 10.45 -11.72
CA LYS A 34 -0.36 11.74 -11.85
C LYS A 34 -1.00 11.87 -13.23
N ASN A 35 -2.15 12.55 -13.29
CA ASN A 35 -2.92 12.75 -14.52
C ASN A 35 -2.38 13.87 -15.44
N TYR A 36 -1.29 14.54 -15.05
CA TYR A 36 -0.60 15.55 -15.86
C TYR A 36 0.87 15.18 -16.05
N ARG A 37 1.45 15.66 -17.15
CA ARG A 37 2.89 15.57 -17.40
C ARG A 37 3.58 16.81 -16.88
N THR A 38 4.75 16.63 -16.28
CA THR A 38 5.67 17.73 -15.95
C THR A 38 6.78 17.79 -17.00
N ASP A 39 7.62 18.81 -16.93
CA ASP A 39 8.79 18.95 -17.80
C ASP A 39 9.78 17.77 -17.65
N HIS A 40 9.66 17.01 -16.55
CA HIS A 40 10.45 15.81 -16.25
C HIS A 40 9.76 14.50 -16.69
N GLY A 41 8.57 14.58 -17.28
CA GLY A 41 7.81 13.42 -17.78
C GLY A 41 6.57 13.09 -16.95
N VAL A 42 6.27 11.79 -16.86
CA VAL A 42 5.13 11.29 -16.07
C VAL A 42 5.60 11.05 -14.64
N GLU A 43 5.02 11.79 -13.69
CA GLU A 43 5.30 11.63 -12.26
C GLU A 43 4.31 10.68 -11.57
N ALA A 44 4.69 10.20 -10.39
CA ALA A 44 3.82 9.40 -9.52
C ALA A 44 3.92 9.87 -8.06
N ASP A 45 2.80 9.80 -7.36
CA ASP A 45 2.75 9.91 -5.91
C ASP A 45 2.97 8.53 -5.27
N PHE A 46 3.67 8.51 -4.14
CA PHE A 46 4.04 7.29 -3.44
C PHE A 46 3.24 7.19 -2.15
N ILE A 47 2.17 6.41 -2.18
CA ILE A 47 1.20 6.33 -1.08
C ILE A 47 1.46 5.07 -0.26
N PRO A 48 1.90 5.19 1.01
CA PRO A 48 2.01 4.04 1.89
C PRO A 48 0.63 3.42 2.10
N PHE A 49 0.57 2.10 2.10
CA PHE A 49 -0.66 1.37 2.41
C PHE A 49 -0.40 0.20 3.34
N VAL A 50 -1.43 -0.16 4.10
CA VAL A 50 -1.44 -1.27 5.04
C VAL A 50 -2.64 -2.15 4.77
N VAL A 51 -2.42 -3.46 4.67
CA VAL A 51 -3.44 -4.48 4.46
C VAL A 51 -3.29 -5.56 5.52
N TRP A 52 -4.41 -6.07 6.02
CA TRP A 52 -4.44 -7.05 7.10
C TRP A 52 -5.06 -8.39 6.66
N GLU A 53 -4.63 -9.45 7.34
CA GLU A 53 -5.17 -10.80 7.30
C GLU A 53 -5.28 -11.35 5.86
N LYS A 54 -6.39 -12.04 5.56
CA LYS A 54 -6.69 -12.65 4.27
C LYS A 54 -6.42 -11.75 3.05
N ARG A 55 -6.61 -10.42 3.16
CA ARG A 55 -6.36 -9.52 2.03
C ARG A 55 -4.86 -9.32 1.77
N ALA A 56 -4.05 -9.34 2.84
CA ALA A 56 -2.60 -9.32 2.72
C ALA A 56 -2.12 -10.59 2.02
N GLU A 57 -2.63 -11.75 2.45
CA GLU A 57 -2.35 -13.06 1.83
C GLU A 57 -2.73 -13.07 0.35
N LEU A 58 -3.92 -12.58 -0.01
CA LEU A 58 -4.33 -12.50 -1.42
C LEU A 58 -3.40 -11.60 -2.25
N ILE A 59 -2.90 -10.49 -1.70
CA ILE A 59 -1.93 -9.66 -2.44
C ILE A 59 -0.64 -10.45 -2.68
N GLU A 60 -0.15 -11.19 -1.69
CA GLU A 60 1.05 -12.02 -1.84
C GLU A 60 0.86 -13.16 -2.86
N GLU A 61 -0.31 -13.79 -2.85
CA GLU A 61 -0.65 -14.87 -3.78
C GLU A 61 -0.75 -14.36 -5.23
N TYR A 62 -1.41 -13.22 -5.46
CA TYR A 62 -1.83 -12.77 -6.79
C TYR A 62 -1.02 -11.62 -7.39
N CYS A 63 -0.09 -11.01 -6.65
CA CYS A 63 0.70 -9.89 -7.15
C CYS A 63 2.21 -10.13 -6.95
N ASN A 64 3.00 -9.36 -7.69
CA ASN A 64 4.44 -9.14 -7.52
C ASN A 64 4.72 -7.63 -7.44
N LYS A 65 5.97 -7.28 -7.10
CA LYS A 65 6.47 -5.92 -7.32
C LYS A 65 6.20 -5.47 -8.76
N GLY A 66 5.69 -4.25 -8.91
CA GLY A 66 5.41 -3.61 -10.18
C GLY A 66 4.02 -3.91 -10.74
N ASP A 67 3.28 -4.88 -10.19
CA ASP A 67 1.94 -5.20 -10.67
C ASP A 67 0.94 -4.07 -10.40
N LEU A 68 -0.01 -3.92 -11.32
CA LEU A 68 -1.07 -2.91 -11.24
C LEU A 68 -2.21 -3.45 -10.36
N VAL A 69 -2.59 -2.68 -9.35
CA VAL A 69 -3.64 -3.02 -8.39
C VAL A 69 -4.55 -1.83 -8.12
N GLY A 70 -5.83 -2.11 -7.90
CA GLY A 70 -6.79 -1.18 -7.33
C GLY A 70 -6.94 -1.42 -5.84
N LEU A 71 -6.78 -0.38 -5.01
CA LEU A 71 -6.95 -0.44 -3.57
C LEU A 71 -8.07 0.50 -3.15
N MET A 72 -8.97 0.03 -2.29
CA MET A 72 -9.96 0.86 -1.61
C MET A 72 -9.76 0.78 -0.11
N GLY A 73 -10.09 1.87 0.58
CA GLY A 73 -9.92 1.95 2.02
C GLY A 73 -10.21 3.32 2.60
N LYS A 74 -9.52 3.63 3.70
CA LYS A 74 -9.57 4.93 4.38
C LYS A 74 -8.17 5.44 4.64
N MET A 75 -7.98 6.76 4.58
CA MET A 75 -6.73 7.35 5.04
C MET A 75 -6.71 7.38 6.57
N GLN A 76 -5.58 7.01 7.16
CA GLN A 76 -5.34 7.14 8.59
C GLN A 76 -4.01 7.84 8.84
N SER A 77 -3.95 8.60 9.93
CA SER A 77 -2.69 9.05 10.51
C SER A 77 -2.36 8.20 11.72
N ARG A 78 -1.09 7.84 11.86
CA ARG A 78 -0.58 7.19 13.08
C ARG A 78 0.79 7.74 13.43
N THR A 79 1.15 7.54 14.69
CA THR A 79 2.43 7.97 15.22
C THR A 79 3.12 6.79 15.88
N TYR A 80 4.43 6.66 15.69
CA TYR A 80 5.24 5.67 16.39
C TYR A 80 6.62 6.23 16.73
N LYS A 81 7.33 5.55 17.62
CA LYS A 81 8.72 5.87 17.96
C LYS A 81 9.66 5.04 17.10
N ASN A 82 10.61 5.68 16.43
CA ASN A 82 11.68 4.96 15.73
C ASN A 82 12.74 4.45 16.74
N ASN A 83 13.75 3.74 16.24
CA ASN A 83 14.82 3.18 17.08
C ASN A 83 15.66 4.28 17.78
N GLU A 84 15.58 5.52 17.32
CA GLU A 84 16.27 6.68 17.87
C GLU A 84 15.38 7.47 18.86
N SER A 85 14.23 6.92 19.26
CA SER A 85 13.23 7.55 20.13
C SER A 85 12.58 8.83 19.58
N GLU A 86 12.70 9.08 18.27
CA GLU A 86 12.02 10.18 17.59
C GLU A 86 10.57 9.81 17.26
N THR A 87 9.70 10.81 17.31
CA THR A 87 8.28 10.66 16.97
C THR A 87 8.08 10.75 15.46
N VAL A 88 7.70 9.65 14.82
CA VAL A 88 7.42 9.57 13.39
C VAL A 88 5.91 9.64 13.15
N TYR A 89 5.48 10.56 12.29
CA TYR A 89 4.09 10.69 11.84
C TYR A 89 3.94 10.08 10.45
N VAL A 90 2.96 9.19 10.29
CA VAL A 90 2.67 8.52 9.01
C VAL A 90 1.23 8.74 8.64
N VAL A 91 1.01 9.11 7.38
CA VAL A 91 -0.31 9.09 6.75
C VAL A 91 -0.30 7.95 5.72
N GLU A 92 -1.22 7.01 5.86
CA GLU A 92 -1.26 5.78 5.06
C GLU A 92 -2.69 5.37 4.72
N LEU A 93 -2.84 4.61 3.64
CA LEU A 93 -4.11 4.00 3.24
C LEU A 93 -4.30 2.67 3.99
N LEU A 94 -5.32 2.59 4.84
CA LEU A 94 -5.76 1.30 5.40
C LEU A 94 -6.73 0.64 4.42
N VAL A 95 -6.28 -0.45 3.80
CA VAL A 95 -6.99 -1.13 2.70
C VAL A 95 -8.05 -2.08 3.25
N ASN A 96 -9.27 -1.97 2.71
CA ASN A 96 -10.38 -2.88 2.98
C ASN A 96 -10.88 -3.63 1.73
N GLU A 97 -10.41 -3.27 0.54
CA GLU A 97 -10.74 -3.96 -0.71
C GLU A 97 -9.56 -3.89 -1.68
N VAL A 98 -9.35 -4.98 -2.41
CA VAL A 98 -8.27 -5.13 -3.38
C VAL A 98 -8.88 -5.62 -4.68
N GLN A 99 -8.51 -4.96 -5.78
CA GLN A 99 -8.84 -5.36 -7.13
C GLN A 99 -7.55 -5.68 -7.88
N PHE A 100 -7.41 -6.93 -8.32
CA PHE A 100 -6.28 -7.39 -9.11
C PHE A 100 -6.49 -6.97 -10.57
N LEU A 101 -5.65 -6.08 -11.07
CA LEU A 101 -5.77 -5.52 -12.43
C LEU A 101 -4.74 -6.12 -13.40
N GLN A 102 -3.75 -6.84 -12.88
CA GLN A 102 -2.75 -7.56 -13.64
C GLN A 102 -2.46 -8.89 -12.94
N PRO A 103 -2.40 -10.02 -13.67
CA PRO A 103 -2.02 -11.29 -13.08
C PRO A 103 -0.53 -11.33 -12.75
N LYS A 104 -0.19 -12.02 -11.66
CA LYS A 104 1.19 -12.37 -11.30
C LYS A 104 1.85 -13.11 -12.48
N LYS A 105 2.95 -12.54 -13.00
CA LYS A 105 3.79 -13.17 -14.03
C LYS A 105 4.67 -14.27 -13.45
#